data_AF-A0A7Y0K5A8-F1
#
_entry.id   AF-A0A7Y0K5A8-F1
#
_cell.length_a   1.000
_cell.length_b   1.000
_cell.length_c   1.000
_cell.angle_alpha   90.00
_cell.angle_beta   90.00
_cell.angle_gamma   90.00
#
_symmetry.space_group_name_H-M   'P 1'
#
loop_
_entity.id
_entity.type
_entity.pdbx_description
1 polymer ?
#
loop_
_entity_poly.entity_id
_entity_poly.type
_entity_poly.pdbx_seq_one_letter_code
_entity_poly.pdbx_strand_id
1 'polypeptide(L)'
;MDLNDIERQLVLINEKLQKPFPYRDTDKIQEDYSNAFSKLSDDDNWLTADFNTYCMNIAGSLSYVLIGKSNKIPKGQIEMLRFSFFEFFKQYRFFEDNITQYDGFYQEYMDFEKARKLLLQYLSTYMK
;
A
#
# COMPACT_ATOMS: atom_id res chain seq x y z
N MET A 1 16.81 5.13 -14.64
CA MET A 1 15.89 6.26 -14.44
C MET A 1 16.62 7.27 -13.59
N ASP A 2 16.72 8.52 -14.02
CA ASP A 2 17.30 9.58 -13.19
C ASP A 2 16.31 10.01 -12.09
N LEU A 3 16.79 10.76 -11.10
CA LEU A 3 15.98 11.18 -9.95
C LEU A 3 14.78 12.05 -10.35
N ASN A 4 14.96 12.92 -11.35
CA ASN A 4 13.92 13.84 -11.82
C ASN A 4 12.75 13.09 -12.46
N ASP A 5 13.03 12.01 -13.21
CA ASP A 5 11.98 11.17 -13.78
C ASP A 5 11.20 10.41 -12.69
N ILE A 6 11.87 9.94 -11.64
CA ILE A 6 11.20 9.31 -10.49
C ILE A 6 10.29 10.32 -9.79
N GLU A 7 10.79 11.53 -9.51
CA GLU A 7 9.99 12.60 -8.89
C GLU A 7 8.75 12.96 -9.72
N ARG A 8 8.91 13.08 -11.04
CA ARG A 8 7.76 13.31 -11.94
C ARG A 8 6.73 12.19 -11.85
N GLN A 9 7.17 10.94 -11.82
CA GLN A 9 6.26 9.79 -11.67
C GLN A 9 5.59 9.76 -10.30
N LEU A 10 6.29 10.17 -9.24
CA LEU A 10 5.73 10.30 -7.89
C LEU A 10 4.63 11.39 -7.83
N VAL A 11 4.80 12.50 -8.55
CA VAL A 11 3.74 13.52 -8.69
C VAL A 11 2.52 12.94 -9.41
N LEU A 12 2.72 12.29 -10.57
CA LEU A 12 1.63 11.75 -11.37
C LEU A 12 0.87 10.61 -10.66
N ILE A 13 1.58 9.79 -9.88
CA ILE A 13 0.90 8.73 -9.14
C ILE A 13 0.13 9.27 -7.94
N ASN A 14 0.60 10.35 -7.29
CA ASN A 14 -0.12 10.97 -6.18
C ASN A 14 -1.54 11.38 -6.56
N GLU A 15 -1.74 11.90 -7.78
CA GLU A 15 -3.07 12.24 -8.30
C GLU A 15 -3.99 11.02 -8.39
N LYS A 16 -3.43 9.84 -8.73
CA LYS A 16 -4.18 8.58 -8.81
C LYS A 16 -4.55 8.00 -7.45
N LEU A 17 -3.77 8.29 -6.41
CA LEU A 17 -4.02 7.78 -5.04
C LEU A 17 -5.15 8.54 -4.32
N GLN A 18 -5.68 9.62 -4.89
CA GLN A 18 -6.77 10.41 -4.28
C GLN A 18 -8.17 9.82 -4.52
N LYS A 19 -8.26 8.53 -4.87
CA LYS A 19 -9.52 7.85 -5.15
C LYS A 19 -10.22 7.45 -3.84
N PRO A 20 -11.54 7.25 -3.87
CA PRO A 20 -12.25 6.67 -2.73
C PRO A 20 -11.77 5.26 -2.41
N PHE A 21 -11.65 4.94 -1.13
CA PHE A 21 -11.22 3.63 -0.64
C PHE A 21 -12.23 2.52 -1.04
N PRO A 22 -11.77 1.31 -1.40
CA PRO A 22 -12.61 0.25 -1.97
C PRO A 22 -13.38 -0.58 -0.92
N TYR A 23 -14.23 0.07 -0.11
CA TYR A 23 -14.96 -0.58 0.99
C TYR A 23 -15.81 -1.80 0.56
N ARG A 24 -16.49 -1.69 -0.59
CA ARG A 24 -17.33 -2.78 -1.10
C ARG A 24 -16.56 -4.06 -1.34
N ASP A 25 -15.31 -3.93 -1.80
CA ASP A 25 -14.48 -5.09 -2.10
C ASP A 25 -13.87 -5.67 -0.82
N THR A 26 -13.48 -4.84 0.15
CA THR A 26 -13.04 -5.36 1.46
C THR A 26 -14.15 -6.15 2.15
N ASP A 27 -15.38 -5.64 2.12
CA ASP A 27 -16.55 -6.34 2.67
C ASP A 27 -16.78 -7.67 1.94
N LYS A 28 -16.75 -7.65 0.61
CA LYS A 28 -16.92 -8.86 -0.22
C LYS A 28 -15.83 -9.90 0.04
N ILE A 29 -14.56 -9.50 0.18
CA ILE A 29 -13.47 -10.41 0.52
C ILE A 29 -13.75 -11.09 1.87
N GLN A 30 -14.23 -10.34 2.86
CA GLN A 30 -14.56 -10.90 4.17
C GLN A 30 -15.73 -11.89 4.10
N GLU A 31 -16.71 -11.65 3.24
CA GLU A 31 -17.82 -12.58 2.99
C GLU A 31 -17.34 -13.86 2.27
N ASP A 32 -16.68 -13.72 1.13
CA ASP A 32 -16.22 -14.82 0.27
C ASP A 32 -15.24 -15.76 1.01
N TYR A 33 -14.39 -15.18 1.87
CA TYR A 33 -13.41 -15.92 2.67
C TYR A 33 -13.76 -16.01 4.16
N SER A 34 -15.04 -15.90 4.52
CA SER A 34 -15.51 -15.94 5.91
C SER A 34 -14.95 -17.11 6.75
N ASN A 35 -14.78 -18.29 6.14
CA ASN A 35 -14.17 -19.47 6.78
C ASN A 35 -12.66 -19.32 7.09
N ALA A 36 -11.94 -18.49 6.34
CA ALA A 36 -10.55 -18.16 6.61
C ALA A 36 -10.46 -17.08 7.69
N PHE A 37 -11.30 -16.04 7.58
CA PHE A 37 -11.38 -14.97 8.58
C PHE A 37 -11.80 -15.47 9.96
N SER A 38 -12.71 -16.45 10.06
CA SER A 38 -13.11 -17.04 11.35
C SER A 38 -12.00 -17.82 12.06
N LYS A 39 -10.87 -18.09 11.39
CA LYS A 39 -9.69 -18.73 11.98
C LYS A 39 -8.62 -17.74 12.41
N LEU A 40 -8.77 -16.45 12.05
CA LEU A 40 -7.88 -15.40 12.51
C LEU A 40 -8.22 -15.04 13.96
N SER A 41 -7.23 -14.55 14.70
CA SER A 41 -7.50 -13.97 16.00
C SER A 41 -8.32 -12.69 15.85
N ASP A 42 -9.03 -12.27 16.91
CA ASP A 42 -9.74 -10.99 16.91
C ASP A 42 -8.78 -9.82 16.64
N ASP A 43 -7.50 -9.94 17.01
CA ASP A 43 -6.47 -8.91 16.77
C ASP A 43 -5.96 -8.90 15.32
N ASP A 44 -6.15 -9.98 14.55
CA ASP A 44 -5.66 -10.12 13.17
C ASP A 44 -6.77 -9.97 12.11
N ASN A 45 -8.04 -9.89 12.52
CA ASN A 45 -9.19 -9.83 11.62
C ASN A 45 -9.61 -8.37 11.31
N TRP A 46 -8.72 -7.59 10.71
CA TRP A 46 -8.90 -6.15 10.48
C TRP A 46 -8.60 -5.74 9.03
N LEU A 47 -9.00 -6.54 8.03
CA LEU A 47 -8.61 -6.35 6.61
C LEU A 47 -8.71 -4.90 6.15
N THR A 48 -9.85 -4.26 6.37
CA THR A 48 -10.10 -2.88 5.96
C THR A 48 -9.13 -1.89 6.62
N ALA A 49 -8.88 -2.04 7.93
CA ALA A 49 -7.98 -1.16 8.67
C ALA A 49 -6.51 -1.43 8.33
N ASP A 50 -6.13 -2.69 8.11
CA ASP A 50 -4.77 -3.08 7.72
C ASP A 50 -4.43 -2.62 6.32
N PHE A 51 -5.36 -2.79 5.37
CA PHE A 51 -5.17 -2.29 4.01
C PHE A 51 -5.12 -0.75 3.98
N ASN A 52 -5.95 -0.07 4.78
CA ASN A 52 -5.85 1.37 4.96
C ASN A 52 -4.50 1.78 5.58
N THR A 53 -4.01 1.05 6.59
CA THR A 53 -2.70 1.31 7.20
C THR A 53 -1.57 1.20 6.18
N TYR A 54 -1.61 0.19 5.31
CA TYR A 54 -0.69 0.03 4.19
C TYR A 54 -0.73 1.22 3.23
N CYS A 55 -1.91 1.61 2.77
CA CYS A 55 -2.10 2.73 1.84
C CYS A 55 -1.64 4.06 2.47
N MET A 56 -2.05 4.33 3.71
CA MET A 56 -1.70 5.55 4.43
C MET A 56 -0.21 5.67 4.73
N ASN A 57 0.48 4.55 4.98
CA ASN A 57 1.94 4.56 5.12
C ASN A 57 2.64 5.05 3.84
N ILE A 58 2.18 4.57 2.68
CA ILE A 58 2.71 4.95 1.36
C ILE A 58 2.36 6.40 1.04
N ALA A 59 1.11 6.81 1.19
CA ALA A 59 0.66 8.19 0.95
C ALA A 59 1.37 9.18 1.89
N GLY A 60 1.54 8.82 3.16
CA GLY A 60 2.28 9.61 4.15
C GLY A 60 3.73 9.79 3.71
N SER A 61 4.43 8.70 3.38
CA SER A 61 5.81 8.74 2.89
C SER A 61 5.95 9.59 1.62
N LEU A 62 5.01 9.45 0.68
CA LEU A 62 4.95 10.23 -0.55
C LEU A 62 4.81 11.72 -0.26
N SER A 63 3.96 12.11 0.69
CA SER A 63 3.76 13.51 1.06
C SER A 63 5.05 14.19 1.51
N TYR A 64 5.91 13.49 2.27
CA TYR A 64 7.23 14.00 2.67
C TYR A 64 8.14 14.23 1.47
N VAL A 65 8.16 13.31 0.50
CA VAL A 65 8.96 13.46 -0.72
C VAL A 65 8.49 14.67 -1.54
N LEU A 66 7.18 14.79 -1.76
CA LEU A 66 6.60 15.86 -2.58
C LEU A 66 6.84 17.27 -2.02
N ILE A 67 7.00 17.40 -0.70
CA ILE A 67 7.30 18.68 -0.04
C ILE A 67 8.80 18.88 0.23
N GLY A 68 9.67 18.05 -0.36
CA GLY A 68 11.13 18.15 -0.22
C GLY A 68 11.66 17.83 1.20
N LYS A 69 10.92 17.03 1.97
CA LYS A 69 11.25 16.63 3.35
C LYS A 69 11.51 15.12 3.48
N SER A 70 12.10 14.51 2.46
CA SER A 70 12.41 13.07 2.42
C SER A 70 13.27 12.59 3.61
N ASN A 71 14.14 13.46 4.13
CA ASN A 71 14.95 13.18 5.33
C ASN A 71 14.17 13.19 6.66
N LYS A 72 12.87 13.53 6.63
CA LYS A 72 11.97 13.55 7.79
C LYS A 72 10.96 12.42 7.79
N ILE A 73 11.02 11.50 6.81
CA ILE A 73 10.17 10.32 6.80
C ILE A 73 10.52 9.48 8.04
N PRO A 74 9.54 9.12 8.89
CA PRO A 74 9.79 8.28 10.05
C PRO A 74 10.39 6.93 9.65
N LYS A 75 11.36 6.44 10.44
CA LYS A 75 12.07 5.18 10.16
C LYS A 75 11.10 3.99 9.96
N GLY A 76 10.07 3.90 10.80
CA GLY A 76 9.04 2.85 10.69
C GLY A 76 8.28 2.87 9.36
N GLN A 77 8.05 4.06 8.78
CA GLN A 77 7.42 4.15 7.46
C GLN A 77 8.33 3.60 6.37
N ILE A 78 9.62 3.95 6.42
CA ILE A 78 10.65 3.43 5.49
C ILE A 78 10.79 1.91 5.64
N GLU A 79 10.77 1.39 6.86
CA GLU A 79 10.83 -0.05 7.13
C GLU A 79 9.61 -0.78 6.54
N MET A 80 8.40 -0.23 6.72
CA MET A 80 7.17 -0.80 6.16
C MET A 80 7.15 -0.77 4.62
N LEU A 81 7.68 0.29 3.99
CA LEU A 81 7.76 0.39 2.51
C LEU A 81 8.51 -0.79 1.86
N ARG A 82 9.36 -1.50 2.62
CA ARG A 82 10.13 -2.65 2.10
C ARG A 82 9.27 -3.87 1.80
N PHE A 83 8.06 -3.93 2.35
CA PHE A 83 7.16 -5.06 2.22
C PHE A 83 5.95 -4.67 1.35
N SER A 84 5.52 -5.57 0.48
CA SER A 84 4.19 -5.51 -0.11
C SER A 84 3.12 -5.82 0.95
N PHE A 85 1.85 -5.55 0.63
CA PHE A 85 0.72 -5.80 1.53
C PHE A 85 0.71 -7.22 2.11
N PHE A 86 0.79 -8.25 1.25
CA PHE A 86 0.75 -9.67 1.68
C PHE A 86 2.06 -10.17 2.31
N GLU A 87 3.15 -9.42 2.20
CA GLU A 87 4.39 -9.70 2.94
C GLU A 87 4.32 -9.15 4.37
N PHE A 88 3.71 -7.99 4.55
CA PHE A 88 3.54 -7.34 5.85
C PHE A 88 2.39 -8.00 6.63
N PHE A 89 1.22 -8.10 6.01
CA PHE A 89 0.00 -8.72 6.56
C PHE A 89 -0.19 -10.13 6.02
N LYS A 90 0.66 -11.05 6.49
CA LYS A 90 0.72 -12.43 5.97
C LYS A 90 -0.56 -13.22 6.21
N GLN A 91 -1.38 -12.81 7.18
CA GLN A 91 -2.66 -13.45 7.48
C GLN A 91 -3.62 -13.43 6.29
N TYR A 92 -3.47 -12.49 5.35
CA TYR A 92 -4.35 -12.31 4.20
C TYR A 92 -3.92 -13.05 2.92
N ARG A 93 -2.82 -13.80 2.96
CA ARG A 93 -2.30 -14.53 1.78
C ARG A 93 -3.28 -15.52 1.17
N PHE A 94 -4.29 -15.97 1.92
CA PHE A 94 -5.28 -16.92 1.44
C PHE A 94 -6.11 -16.41 0.24
N PHE A 95 -6.15 -15.09 0.00
CA PHE A 95 -6.84 -14.53 -1.17
C PHE A 95 -5.89 -13.87 -2.19
N GLU A 96 -4.57 -13.88 -1.95
CA GLU A 96 -3.58 -13.18 -2.79
C GLU A 96 -3.66 -13.62 -4.27
N ASP A 97 -3.70 -14.92 -4.52
CA ASP A 97 -3.78 -15.47 -5.89
C ASP A 97 -5.10 -15.14 -6.62
N ASN A 98 -6.14 -14.74 -5.87
CA ASN A 98 -7.47 -14.42 -6.39
C ASN A 98 -7.82 -12.94 -6.24
N ILE A 99 -6.85 -12.08 -5.89
CA ILE A 99 -7.07 -10.65 -5.67
C ILE A 99 -7.74 -9.95 -6.87
N THR A 100 -7.48 -10.43 -8.09
CA THR A 100 -8.02 -9.88 -9.34
C THR A 100 -9.54 -10.02 -9.48
N GLN A 101 -10.20 -10.81 -8.63
CA GLN A 101 -11.67 -10.92 -8.59
C GLN A 101 -12.35 -9.70 -7.93
N TYR A 102 -11.56 -8.87 -7.25
CA TYR A 102 -11.99 -7.69 -6.51
C TYR A 102 -11.43 -6.44 -7.18
N ASP A 103 -12.05 -5.99 -8.27
CA ASP A 103 -11.51 -4.96 -9.17
C ASP A 103 -11.05 -3.69 -8.44
N GLY A 104 -11.90 -3.13 -7.58
CA GLY A 104 -11.60 -1.92 -6.83
C GLY A 104 -10.44 -2.11 -5.85
N PHE A 105 -10.44 -3.21 -5.08
CA PHE A 105 -9.33 -3.54 -4.18
C PHE A 105 -8.04 -3.77 -4.96
N TYR A 106 -8.10 -4.52 -6.06
CA TYR A 106 -6.95 -4.84 -6.87
C TYR A 106 -6.34 -3.60 -7.53
N GLN A 107 -7.15 -2.73 -8.11
CA GLN A 107 -6.66 -1.48 -8.69
C GLN A 107 -6.06 -0.55 -7.64
N GLU A 108 -6.70 -0.41 -6.49
CA GLU A 108 -6.17 0.37 -5.36
C GLU A 108 -4.81 -0.19 -4.92
N TYR A 109 -4.74 -1.51 -4.67
CA TYR A 109 -3.52 -2.20 -4.30
C TYR A 109 -2.41 -1.97 -5.33
N MET A 110 -2.70 -2.09 -6.63
CA MET A 110 -1.71 -1.92 -7.70
C MET A 110 -1.22 -0.48 -7.83
N ASP A 111 -2.09 0.52 -7.67
CA ASP A 111 -1.71 1.93 -7.68
C ASP A 111 -0.79 2.25 -6.48
N PHE A 112 -1.13 1.80 -5.28
CA PHE A 112 -0.29 1.96 -4.09
C PHE A 112 1.01 1.16 -4.17
N GLU A 113 0.98 -0.06 -4.69
CA GLU A 113 2.17 -0.90 -4.89
C GLU A 113 3.17 -0.28 -5.87
N LYS A 114 2.66 0.36 -6.93
CA LYS A 114 3.49 1.12 -7.86
C LYS A 114 4.10 2.35 -7.17
N ALA A 115 3.33 3.08 -6.35
CA ALA A 115 3.84 4.22 -5.58
C ALA A 115 4.92 3.78 -4.58
N ARG A 116 4.72 2.67 -3.87
CA ARG A 116 5.70 2.06 -2.96
C ARG A 116 7.03 1.77 -3.66
N LYS A 117 6.97 1.14 -4.84
CA LYS A 117 8.17 0.83 -5.64
C LYS A 117 8.92 2.08 -6.09
N LEU A 118 8.20 3.11 -6.56
CA LEU A 118 8.80 4.40 -6.92
C LEU A 118 9.45 5.09 -5.71
N LEU A 119 8.79 5.07 -4.54
CA LEU A 119 9.33 5.60 -3.29
C LEU A 119 10.63 4.88 -2.88
N LEU A 120 10.64 3.55 -2.90
CA LEU A 120 11.86 2.79 -2.60
C LEU A 120 13.00 3.14 -3.55
N GLN A 121 12.71 3.27 -4.85
CA GLN A 121 13.69 3.65 -5.85
C GLN A 121 14.23 5.07 -5.60
N TYR A 122 13.35 6.04 -5.34
CA TYR A 122 13.71 7.41 -4.96
C TYR A 122 14.63 7.41 -3.72
N LEU A 123 14.19 6.76 -2.64
CA LEU A 123 14.90 6.73 -1.37
C LEU A 123 16.27 6.06 -1.48
N SER A 124 16.39 4.99 -2.28
CA SER A 124 17.67 4.33 -2.55
C SER A 124 18.65 5.17 -3.39
N THR A 125 18.15 6.17 -4.11
CA THR A 125 18.95 7.07 -4.95
C THR A 125 19.32 8.35 -4.20
N TYR A 126 18.38 8.89 -3.42
CA TYR A 126 18.49 10.15 -2.69
C TYR A 126 19.28 10.04 -1.37
N MET A 127 19.14 8.93 -0.64
CA MET A 127 19.77 8.74 0.68
C MET A 127 21.10 7.97 0.62
N LYS A 128 21.80 8.02 -0.52
CA LYS A 128 23.16 7.48 -0.66
C LYS A 128 24.19 8.38 -0.01
#